data_AF-A0A0B6YC95-F1
#
_entry.id   AF-A0A0B6YC95-F1
#
_cell.length_a   1.000
_cell.length_b   1.000
_cell.length_c   1.000
_cell.angle_alpha   90.00
_cell.angle_beta   90.00
_cell.angle_gamma   90.00
#
_symmetry.space_group_name_H-M   'P 1'
#
loop_
_entity.id
_entity.type
_entity.pdbx_description
1 polymer ?
#
loop_
_entity_poly.entity_id
_entity_poly.type
_entity_poly.pdbx_seq_one_letter_code
_entity_poly.pdbx_strand_id
1 'polypeptide(L)'
;VSAPDENGYCSLGTSVDSTRSAVQHSDVIVAIANKQMPRTFGDSVIHSSHIDYMVEADYQVHLRKMPEIGEKERKIAKIVADNLVADGSTLQMGIGAVPDACLAALNSHKDLGIHSEMFSDGILELVEKNAITNRFKVTHPGRLSVSFV
;
A
#
# COMPACT_ATOMS: atom_id res chain seq x y z
N VAL A 1 -12.64 -8.38 -5.28
CA VAL A 1 -12.91 -6.95 -5.54
C VAL A 1 -13.77 -6.37 -4.42
N SER A 2 -13.78 -5.05 -4.24
CA SER A 2 -14.83 -4.39 -3.45
C SER A 2 -16.20 -4.63 -4.11
N ALA A 3 -17.28 -4.51 -3.34
CA ALA A 3 -18.62 -4.44 -3.94
C ALA A 3 -18.69 -3.28 -4.97
N PRO A 4 -19.49 -3.41 -6.04
CA PRO A 4 -19.71 -2.33 -6.99
C PRO A 4 -20.36 -1.13 -6.29
N ASP A 5 -19.95 0.09 -6.69
CA ASP A 5 -20.63 1.32 -6.28
C ASP A 5 -21.92 1.55 -7.08
N GLU A 6 -22.60 2.67 -6.81
CA GLU A 6 -23.84 3.07 -7.50
C GLU A 6 -23.68 3.21 -9.03
N ASN A 7 -22.45 3.40 -9.51
CA ASN A 7 -22.11 3.50 -10.93
C ASN A 7 -21.56 2.18 -11.50
N GLY A 8 -21.64 1.07 -10.75
CA GLY A 8 -21.19 -0.24 -11.18
C GLY A 8 -19.68 -0.48 -11.09
N TYR A 9 -18.91 0.42 -10.46
CA TYR A 9 -17.45 0.30 -10.37
C TYR A 9 -16.99 -0.39 -9.09
N CYS A 10 -16.24 -1.48 -9.27
CA CYS A 10 -15.51 -2.18 -8.23
C CYS A 10 -14.06 -1.69 -8.15
N SER A 11 -13.35 -2.08 -7.08
CA SER A 11 -11.89 -1.96 -6.96
C SER A 11 -11.25 -3.34 -6.81
N LEU A 12 -10.11 -3.56 -7.46
CA LEU A 12 -9.23 -4.72 -7.24
C LEU A 12 -8.75 -4.80 -5.78
N GLY A 13 -8.81 -3.67 -5.06
CA GLY A 13 -8.57 -3.59 -3.63
C GLY A 13 -7.09 -3.52 -3.31
N THR A 14 -6.62 -4.41 -2.43
CA THR A 14 -5.26 -4.39 -1.90
C THR A 14 -4.20 -4.84 -2.90
N SER A 15 -4.58 -5.44 -4.03
CA SER A 15 -3.66 -5.97 -5.04
C SER A 15 -4.01 -5.44 -6.42
N VAL A 16 -3.14 -4.61 -7.00
CA VAL A 16 -3.24 -4.18 -8.39
C VAL A 16 -2.24 -4.95 -9.23
N ASP A 17 -0.95 -4.83 -8.89
CA ASP A 17 0.15 -5.69 -9.37
C ASP A 17 -0.02 -6.28 -10.78
N SER A 18 0.27 -7.57 -10.95
CA SER A 18 -0.05 -8.32 -12.17
C SER A 18 -1.55 -8.54 -12.36
N THR A 19 -2.35 -8.41 -11.30
CA THR A 19 -3.81 -8.59 -11.34
C THR A 19 -4.45 -7.66 -12.36
N ARG A 20 -3.96 -6.42 -12.48
CA ARG A 20 -4.47 -5.48 -13.48
C ARG A 20 -4.27 -5.99 -14.91
N SER A 21 -3.10 -6.53 -15.21
CA SER A 21 -2.84 -7.13 -16.52
C SER A 21 -3.69 -8.38 -16.74
N ALA A 22 -3.83 -9.22 -15.71
CA ALA A 22 -4.65 -10.43 -15.80
C ALA A 22 -6.11 -10.13 -16.13
N VAL A 23 -6.73 -9.12 -15.48
CA VAL A 23 -8.13 -8.73 -15.78
C VAL A 23 -8.30 -8.05 -17.13
N GLN A 24 -7.23 -7.59 -17.77
CA GLN A 24 -7.30 -6.98 -19.12
C GLN A 24 -7.20 -8.01 -20.24
N HIS A 25 -6.61 -9.18 -19.96
CA HIS A 25 -6.26 -10.17 -20.99
C HIS A 25 -6.93 -11.53 -20.78
N SER A 26 -7.65 -11.74 -19.68
CA SER A 26 -8.39 -12.98 -19.45
C SER A 26 -9.64 -13.06 -20.32
N ASP A 27 -9.89 -14.22 -20.91
CA ASP A 27 -11.15 -14.49 -21.63
C ASP A 27 -12.36 -14.58 -20.68
N VAL A 28 -12.13 -14.95 -19.41
CA VAL A 28 -13.16 -15.10 -18.39
C VAL A 28 -12.65 -14.54 -17.06
N ILE A 29 -13.45 -13.69 -16.43
CA ILE A 29 -13.16 -13.03 -15.16
C ILE A 29 -14.20 -13.45 -14.12
N VAL A 30 -13.75 -14.18 -13.09
CA VAL A 30 -14.54 -14.55 -11.93
C VAL A 30 -14.11 -13.69 -10.75
N ALA A 31 -15.03 -12.93 -10.18
CA ALA A 31 -14.75 -12.03 -9.06
C ALA A 31 -15.52 -12.44 -7.80
N ILE A 32 -14.86 -12.32 -6.65
CA ILE A 32 -15.53 -12.33 -5.35
C ILE A 32 -15.74 -10.88 -4.92
N ALA A 33 -17.01 -10.47 -4.80
CA ALA A 33 -17.41 -9.17 -4.27
C ALA A 33 -17.45 -9.23 -2.74
N ASN A 34 -16.43 -8.64 -2.11
CA ASN A 34 -16.28 -8.60 -0.67
C ASN A 34 -16.46 -7.16 -0.16
N LYS A 35 -17.44 -6.94 0.73
CA LYS A 35 -17.73 -5.62 1.32
C LYS A 35 -16.59 -5.11 2.21
N GLN A 36 -15.78 -6.02 2.76
CA GLN A 36 -14.59 -5.69 3.56
C GLN A 36 -13.33 -5.45 2.72
N MET A 37 -13.37 -5.68 1.40
CA MET A 37 -12.25 -5.33 0.52
C MET A 37 -12.20 -3.80 0.35
N PRO A 38 -11.09 -3.12 0.73
CA PRO A 38 -10.99 -1.68 0.63
C PRO A 38 -11.10 -1.20 -0.81
N ARG A 39 -11.68 -0.02 -1.00
CA ARG A 39 -11.73 0.65 -2.29
C ARG A 39 -10.49 1.51 -2.48
N THR A 40 -9.48 0.98 -3.16
CA THR A 40 -8.26 1.72 -3.49
C THR A 40 -8.45 2.56 -4.75
N PHE A 41 -7.61 3.59 -4.91
CA PHE A 41 -7.56 4.43 -6.11
C PHE A 41 -6.45 3.98 -7.06
N GLY A 42 -6.39 4.59 -8.25
CA GLY A 42 -5.39 4.28 -9.28
C GLY A 42 -5.93 3.25 -10.26
N ASP A 43 -5.06 2.35 -10.74
CA ASP A 43 -5.42 1.34 -11.75
C ASP A 43 -6.21 0.15 -11.19
N SER A 44 -6.65 0.23 -9.92
CA SER A 44 -7.49 -0.78 -9.29
C SER A 44 -8.96 -0.74 -9.75
N VAL A 45 -9.39 0.30 -10.46
CA VAL A 45 -10.80 0.48 -10.83
C VAL A 45 -11.19 -0.45 -11.99
N ILE A 46 -12.29 -1.18 -11.82
CA ILE A 46 -12.88 -2.08 -12.83
C ILE A 46 -14.41 -1.96 -12.79
N HIS A 47 -15.05 -1.80 -13.95
CA HIS A 47 -16.50 -1.78 -14.04
C HIS A 47 -17.06 -3.22 -14.04
N SER A 48 -18.20 -3.44 -13.40
CA SER A 48 -18.81 -4.78 -13.25
C SER A 48 -19.18 -5.43 -14.58
N SER A 49 -19.39 -4.67 -15.65
CA SER A 49 -19.63 -5.20 -17.00
C SER A 49 -18.43 -5.94 -17.61
N HIS A 50 -17.23 -5.82 -17.01
CA HIS A 50 -16.05 -6.58 -17.41
C HIS A 50 -15.87 -7.86 -16.58
N ILE A 51 -16.81 -8.20 -15.70
CA ILE A 51 -16.77 -9.39 -14.85
C ILE A 51 -17.83 -10.36 -15.34
N ASP A 52 -17.42 -11.55 -15.79
CA ASP A 52 -18.34 -12.57 -16.31
C ASP A 52 -19.17 -13.22 -15.20
N TYR A 53 -18.54 -13.48 -14.05
CA TYR A 53 -19.18 -14.09 -12.90
C TYR A 53 -18.78 -13.36 -11.63
N MET A 54 -19.78 -12.95 -10.84
CA MET A 54 -19.55 -12.31 -9.56
C MET A 54 -20.25 -13.09 -8.44
N VAL A 55 -19.47 -13.48 -7.44
CA VAL A 55 -19.96 -14.15 -6.24
C VAL A 55 -19.83 -13.20 -5.06
N GLU A 56 -20.91 -12.96 -4.34
CA GLU A 56 -20.87 -12.18 -3.11
C GLU A 56 -20.36 -13.05 -1.96
N ALA A 57 -19.31 -12.60 -1.28
CA ALA A 57 -18.83 -13.21 -0.05
C ALA A 57 -18.19 -12.16 0.84
N ASP A 58 -18.71 -12.04 2.07
CA ASP A 58 -18.22 -11.08 3.05
C ASP A 58 -17.29 -11.77 4.04
N TYR A 59 -16.03 -11.39 4.05
CA TYR A 59 -15.03 -11.96 4.95
C TYR A 59 -13.92 -10.94 5.23
N GLN A 60 -13.32 -11.05 6.41
CA GLN A 60 -12.22 -10.19 6.80
C GLN A 60 -11.03 -10.39 5.86
N VAL A 61 -10.53 -9.27 5.30
CA VAL A 61 -9.29 -9.28 4.52
C VAL A 61 -8.14 -9.75 5.41
N HIS A 62 -7.25 -10.56 4.84
CA HIS A 62 -6.13 -11.10 5.58
C HIS A 62 -5.29 -9.98 6.21
N LEU A 63 -5.08 -10.06 7.53
CA LEU A 63 -4.23 -9.14 8.25
C LEU A 63 -2.90 -9.81 8.60
N ARG A 64 -1.81 -9.15 8.23
CA ARG A 64 -0.47 -9.55 8.64
C ARG A 64 -0.27 -9.25 10.12
N LYS A 65 0.32 -10.19 10.86
CA LYS A 65 0.78 -9.92 12.23
C LYS A 65 2.07 -9.10 12.20
N MET A 66 2.12 -8.00 12.95
CA MET A 66 3.35 -7.24 13.11
C MET A 66 4.38 -8.03 13.94
N PRO A 67 5.65 -8.10 13.50
CA PRO A 67 6.70 -8.77 14.24
C PRO A 67 7.16 -7.91 15.43
N GLU A 68 7.72 -8.56 16.45
CA GLU A 68 8.42 -7.85 17.51
C GLU A 68 9.70 -7.20 16.99
N ILE A 69 9.96 -5.96 17.43
CA ILE A 69 11.15 -5.20 17.06
C ILE A 69 12.18 -5.29 18.19
N GLY A 70 13.23 -6.08 17.95
CA GLY A 70 14.35 -6.28 18.86
C GLY A 70 15.41 -5.17 18.81
N GLU A 71 16.44 -5.31 19.66
CA GLU A 71 17.53 -4.33 19.76
C GLU A 71 18.39 -4.23 18.49
N LYS A 72 18.59 -5.36 17.80
CA LYS A 72 19.41 -5.39 16.58
C LYS A 72 18.72 -4.62 15.46
N GLU A 73 17.42 -4.82 15.31
CA GLU A 73 16.57 -4.14 14.33
C GLU A 73 16.55 -2.63 14.61
N ARG A 74 16.39 -2.23 15.88
CA ARG A 74 16.48 -0.80 16.30
C ARG A 74 17.84 -0.19 15.98
N LYS A 75 18.92 -0.94 16.18
CA LYS A 75 20.27 -0.47 15.86
C LYS A 75 20.45 -0.28 14.36
N ILE A 76 19.99 -1.23 13.54
CA ILE A 76 19.98 -1.10 12.07
C ILE A 76 19.18 0.13 11.66
N ALA A 77 17.96 0.27 12.19
CA ALA A 77 17.07 1.37 11.89
C ALA A 77 17.68 2.74 12.22
N LYS A 78 18.31 2.87 13.40
CA LYS A 78 18.99 4.10 13.79
C LYS A 78 20.13 4.46 12.83
N ILE A 79 20.94 3.48 12.43
CA ILE A 79 22.02 3.71 11.46
C ILE A 79 21.46 4.20 10.12
N VAL A 80 20.40 3.55 9.62
CA VAL A 80 19.76 3.92 8.35
C VAL A 80 19.14 5.31 8.43
N ALA A 81 18.33 5.58 9.45
CA ALA A 81 17.62 6.84 9.62
C ALA A 81 18.59 8.02 9.82
N ASP A 82 19.60 7.87 10.68
CA ASP A 82 20.51 8.97 11.03
C ASP A 82 21.53 9.29 9.92
N ASN A 83 21.92 8.30 9.11
CA ASN A 83 23.07 8.45 8.20
C ASN A 83 22.71 8.36 6.71
N LEU A 84 21.59 7.73 6.34
CA LEU A 84 21.30 7.39 4.95
C LEU A 84 20.02 8.01 4.42
N VAL A 85 19.09 8.41 5.28
CA VAL A 85 17.82 9.02 4.87
C VAL A 85 17.86 10.52 5.14
N ALA A 86 17.74 11.31 4.07
CA ALA A 86 17.60 12.76 4.15
C ALA A 86 16.12 13.19 4.10
N ASP A 87 15.82 14.37 4.62
CA ASP A 87 14.54 15.04 4.39
C ASP A 87 14.25 15.14 2.88
N GLY A 88 13.00 14.94 2.48
CA GLY A 88 12.62 14.92 1.07
C GLY A 88 12.89 13.61 0.32
N SER A 89 13.51 12.61 0.95
CA SER A 89 13.79 11.31 0.30
C SER A 89 12.50 10.59 -0.09
N THR A 90 12.50 9.92 -1.25
CA THR A 90 11.43 9.00 -1.66
C THR A 90 11.81 7.57 -1.30
N LEU A 91 11.01 6.92 -0.46
CA LEU A 91 11.32 5.63 0.14
C LEU A 91 10.65 4.49 -0.59
N GLN A 92 11.39 3.38 -0.67
CA GLN A 92 10.92 2.04 -1.00
C GLN A 92 11.36 1.11 0.13
N MET A 93 10.47 0.23 0.56
CA MET A 93 10.76 -0.74 1.61
C MET A 93 9.81 -1.94 1.57
N GLY A 94 10.21 -3.04 2.20
CA GLY A 94 9.37 -4.22 2.39
C GLY A 94 8.68 -4.25 3.75
N ILE A 95 8.21 -5.43 4.12
CA ILE A 95 7.63 -5.75 5.44
C ILE A 95 8.64 -6.49 6.32
N GLY A 96 8.50 -6.40 7.64
CA GLY A 96 9.35 -7.13 8.58
C GLY A 96 9.91 -6.22 9.66
N ALA A 97 10.53 -6.84 10.67
CA ALA A 97 11.00 -6.11 11.85
C ALA A 97 12.03 -5.03 11.52
N VAL A 98 12.90 -5.24 10.51
CA VAL A 98 13.87 -4.23 10.07
C VAL A 98 13.19 -3.04 9.37
N PRO A 99 12.38 -3.21 8.29
CA PRO A 99 11.61 -2.11 7.71
C PRO A 99 10.70 -1.37 8.71
N ASP A 100 9.99 -2.12 9.57
CA ASP A 100 9.10 -1.56 10.59
C ASP A 100 9.90 -0.71 11.60
N ALA A 101 11.09 -1.17 12.01
CA ALA A 101 11.99 -0.39 12.86
C ALA A 101 12.53 0.86 12.16
N CYS A 102 12.89 0.76 10.87
CA CYS A 102 13.33 1.91 10.08
C CYS A 102 12.23 2.98 10.04
N LEU A 103 10.98 2.60 9.76
CA LEU A 103 9.84 3.53 9.77
C LEU A 103 9.69 4.22 11.13
N ALA A 104 9.75 3.46 12.22
CA ALA A 104 9.68 4.02 13.58
C ALA A 104 10.83 4.99 13.90
N ALA A 105 11.99 4.85 13.26
CA ALA A 105 13.14 5.74 13.44
C ALA A 105 13.08 7.01 12.58
N LEU A 106 12.17 7.09 11.60
CA LEU A 106 12.04 8.24 10.68
C LEU A 106 11.10 9.35 11.19
N ASN A 107 10.65 9.27 12.44
CA ASN A 107 9.69 10.18 13.04
C ASN A 107 10.15 11.66 13.09
N SER A 108 11.45 11.92 13.01
CA SER A 108 12.03 13.28 13.00
C SER A 108 12.26 13.84 11.60
N HIS A 109 12.18 13.00 10.57
CA HIS A 109 12.40 13.40 9.18
C HIS A 109 11.19 14.14 8.63
N LYS A 110 11.42 14.94 7.60
CA LYS A 110 10.40 15.79 6.99
C LYS A 110 10.30 15.54 5.50
N ASP A 111 9.06 15.65 5.02
CA ASP A 111 8.73 15.68 3.60
C ASP A 111 9.15 14.46 2.80
N LEU A 112 9.20 13.32 3.49
CA LEU A 112 9.43 12.04 2.87
C LEU A 112 8.33 11.74 1.83
N GLY A 113 8.70 10.99 0.80
CA GLY A 113 7.79 10.44 -0.20
C GLY A 113 7.78 8.92 -0.16
N ILE A 114 6.72 8.31 -0.67
CA ILE A 114 6.59 6.85 -0.82
C ILE A 114 6.35 6.50 -2.28
N HIS A 115 7.26 5.71 -2.83
CA HIS A 115 7.09 5.01 -4.10
C HIS A 115 7.67 3.61 -3.89
N SER A 116 6.82 2.66 -3.54
CA SER A 116 7.24 1.34 -3.08
C SER A 116 6.48 0.24 -3.80
N GLU A 117 6.98 -0.99 -3.71
CA GLU A 117 6.22 -2.17 -4.13
C GLU A 117 5.01 -2.37 -3.20
N MET A 118 5.27 -2.37 -1.89
CA MET A 118 4.32 -2.47 -0.79
C MET A 118 4.79 -1.63 0.41
N PHE A 119 3.98 -1.49 1.45
CA PHE A 119 4.41 -0.97 2.74
C PHE A 119 3.69 -1.64 3.92
N SER A 120 4.21 -1.40 5.12
CA SER A 120 3.64 -1.82 6.40
C SER A 120 2.98 -0.65 7.14
N ASP A 121 2.22 -0.95 8.19
CA ASP A 121 1.40 0.01 8.95
C ASP A 121 2.20 1.21 9.51
N GLY A 122 3.53 1.07 9.69
CA GLY A 122 4.39 2.16 10.15
C GLY A 122 4.38 3.42 9.27
N ILE A 123 3.94 3.32 8.01
CA ILE A 123 3.73 4.48 7.15
C ILE A 123 2.60 5.39 7.67
N LEU A 124 1.56 4.81 8.27
CA LEU A 124 0.37 5.57 8.71
C LEU A 124 0.76 6.59 9.79
N GLU A 125 1.57 6.19 10.77
CA GLU A 125 2.06 7.09 11.82
C GLU A 125 2.89 8.25 11.25
N LEU A 126 3.74 7.97 10.25
CA LEU A 126 4.56 9.01 9.61
C LEU A 126 3.74 9.95 8.73
N VAL A 127 2.65 9.47 8.12
CA VAL A 127 1.68 10.30 7.40
C VAL A 127 0.94 11.21 8.39
N GLU A 128 0.43 10.65 9.50
CA GLU A 128 -0.28 11.40 10.55
C GLU A 128 0.58 12.51 11.16
N LYS A 129 1.89 12.26 11.30
CA LYS A 129 2.87 13.24 11.81
C LYS A 129 3.36 14.24 10.76
N ASN A 130 2.89 14.16 9.52
CA ASN A 130 3.38 14.96 8.39
C ASN A 130 4.88 14.76 8.09
N ALA A 131 5.48 13.65 8.55
CA ALA A 131 6.83 13.26 8.13
C ALA A 131 6.83 12.81 6.67
N ILE A 132 5.77 12.12 6.25
CA ILE A 132 5.52 11.77 4.84
C ILE A 132 4.51 12.77 4.27
N THR A 133 4.94 13.56 3.27
CA THR A 133 4.07 14.51 2.56
C THR A 133 3.97 14.23 1.07
N ASN A 134 4.88 13.41 0.52
CA ASN A 134 4.98 13.13 -0.92
C ASN A 134 5.17 14.37 -1.82
N ARG A 135 5.40 15.57 -1.26
CA ARG A 135 5.36 16.82 -2.01
C ARG A 135 6.57 17.03 -2.93
N PHE A 136 7.70 16.38 -2.62
CA PHE A 136 8.93 16.45 -3.40
C PHE A 136 9.11 15.26 -4.35
N LYS A 137 8.14 14.35 -4.44
CA LYS A 137 8.20 13.26 -5.42
C LYS A 137 8.14 13.83 -6.84
N VAL A 138 8.99 13.31 -7.72
CA VAL A 138 9.00 13.67 -9.14
C VAL A 138 7.75 13.11 -9.85
N THR A 139 7.33 11.90 -9.49
CA THR A 139 6.14 11.24 -10.05
C THR A 139 5.05 11.12 -8.99
N HIS A 140 3.80 11.36 -9.38
CA HIS A 140 2.65 11.33 -8.47
C HIS A 140 2.85 12.16 -7.16
N PRO A 141 3.20 13.46 -7.25
CA PRO A 141 3.38 14.29 -6.06
C PRO A 141 2.10 14.35 -5.22
N GLY A 142 2.28 14.36 -3.90
CA GLY A 142 1.17 14.38 -2.92
C GLY A 142 0.44 13.04 -2.77
N ARG A 143 0.86 11.96 -3.43
CA ARG A 143 0.23 10.64 -3.34
C ARG A 143 1.23 9.58 -2.89
N LEU A 144 0.77 8.63 -2.07
CA LEU A 144 1.46 7.35 -1.88
C LEU A 144 1.31 6.53 -3.15
N SER A 145 2.40 5.93 -3.65
CA SER A 145 2.37 5.06 -4.84
C SER A 145 2.84 3.67 -4.45
N VAL A 146 1.98 2.66 -4.64
CA VAL A 146 2.25 1.25 -4.36
C VAL A 146 1.62 0.31 -5.37
N SER A 147 2.15 -0.91 -5.47
CA SER A 147 1.63 -1.99 -6.31
C SER A 147 0.59 -2.85 -5.58
N PHE A 148 0.84 -3.13 -4.29
CA PHE A 148 -0.07 -3.87 -3.41
C PHE A 148 0.17 -3.54 -1.92
N VAL A 149 -0.75 -3.94 -1.04
CA VAL A 149 -0.73 -3.77 0.43
C VAL A 149 -1.20 -5.04 1.13
#